data_AF-A0A923RKE1-F1
#
_entry.id   AF-A0A923RKE1-F1
#
_cell.length_a   1.000
_cell.length_b   1.000
_cell.length_c   1.000
_cell.angle_alpha   90.00
_cell.angle_beta   90.00
_cell.angle_gamma   90.00
#
_symmetry.space_group_name_H-M   'P 1'
#
loop_
_entity.id
_entity.type
_entity.pdbx_description
1 polymer ?
#
loop_
_entity_poly.entity_id
_entity_poly.type
_entity_poly.pdbx_seq_one_letter_code
_entity_poly.pdbx_strand_id
1 'polypeptide(L)'
;MGKLYTNSSDFNRKYHFYNSEKLSFGDFYFNFNPVTWWMLKNNGINILGPDPKDFEFDIQPQQLVSYVLKNMNAYWANRIKTAENSINDLVAMPTNQIDYEIEWTVLGLLRQFFTLKEYDIVSKLDAGEYGLTQIPYEWHSIIEEAMNIRKGIKASIFRSDWERIDKTIRFSKYLITHCNKMIEKNLT
;
A
#
# COMPACT_ATOMS: atom_id res chain seq x y z
N MET A 1 -0.18 -28.31 1.34
CA MET A 1 -0.76 -27.87 2.63
C MET A 1 -0.02 -26.62 3.10
N GLY A 2 -0.55 -25.44 2.74
CA GLY A 2 -0.07 -24.18 3.31
C GLY A 2 -0.58 -24.10 4.74
N LYS A 3 0.28 -24.37 5.72
CA LYS A 3 -0.07 -24.14 7.11
C LYS A 3 -0.20 -22.64 7.30
N LEU A 4 -1.43 -22.18 7.50
CA LEU A 4 -1.67 -20.87 8.10
C LEU A 4 -1.21 -20.97 9.54
N TYR A 5 -0.21 -20.15 9.85
CA TYR A 5 0.58 -20.25 11.06
C TYR A 5 -0.29 -19.88 12.27
N THR A 6 -0.51 -20.85 13.15
CA THR A 6 -1.43 -20.74 14.29
C THR A 6 -0.75 -20.20 15.56
N ASN A 7 0.59 -20.07 15.58
CA ASN A 7 1.35 -19.67 16.76
C ASN A 7 2.46 -18.64 16.47
N SER A 8 2.78 -17.80 17.45
CA SER A 8 3.86 -16.79 17.38
C SER A 8 5.26 -17.37 17.13
N SER A 9 5.47 -18.65 17.39
CA SER A 9 6.74 -19.37 17.14
C SER A 9 6.96 -19.76 15.67
N ASP A 10 5.91 -19.79 14.85
CA ASP A 10 6.02 -20.10 13.42
C ASP A 10 6.52 -18.91 12.58
N PHE A 11 6.53 -17.70 13.14
CA PHE A 11 7.06 -16.48 12.52
C PHE A 11 8.59 -16.47 12.41
N ASN A 12 9.28 -17.40 13.06
CA ASN A 12 10.76 -17.53 13.06
C ASN A 12 11.28 -18.54 12.02
N ARG A 13 10.47 -18.96 11.05
CA ARG A 13 10.95 -19.84 9.98
C ARG A 13 11.66 -19.02 8.90
N LYS A 14 12.93 -19.35 8.70
CA LYS A 14 13.78 -18.76 7.67
C LYS A 14 13.52 -19.43 6.33
N TYR A 15 13.33 -18.63 5.29
CA TYR A 15 13.12 -19.11 3.93
C TYR A 15 14.16 -18.52 2.99
N HIS A 16 14.52 -19.27 1.96
CA HIS A 16 15.22 -18.71 0.82
C HIS A 16 14.26 -17.81 0.04
N PHE A 17 14.73 -16.62 -0.34
CA PHE A 17 14.00 -15.74 -1.22
C PHE A 17 14.93 -15.00 -2.18
N TYR A 18 14.41 -14.65 -3.35
CA TYR A 18 15.17 -13.93 -4.37
C TYR A 18 14.57 -12.55 -4.55
N ASN A 19 15.39 -11.51 -4.36
CA ASN A 19 14.99 -10.12 -4.58
C ASN A 19 16.20 -9.32 -5.07
N SER A 20 15.99 -8.42 -6.03
CA SER A 20 17.05 -7.56 -6.60
C SER A 20 18.31 -8.34 -6.97
N GLU A 21 18.14 -9.38 -7.78
CA GLU A 21 19.20 -10.25 -8.29
C GLU A 21 19.94 -11.11 -7.24
N LYS A 22 19.55 -11.03 -5.96
CA LYS A 22 20.23 -11.70 -4.87
C LYS A 22 19.36 -12.78 -4.23
N LEU A 23 19.90 -14.00 -4.18
CA LEU A 23 19.38 -15.05 -3.31
C LEU A 23 19.75 -14.71 -1.86
N SER A 24 18.74 -14.62 -1.01
CA SER A 24 18.86 -14.28 0.40
C SER A 24 18.21 -15.36 1.27
N PHE A 25 18.64 -15.44 2.52
CA PHE A 25 18.06 -16.33 3.53
C PHE A 25 17.83 -15.52 4.80
N GLY A 26 16.61 -15.54 5.31
CA GLY A 26 16.27 -14.70 6.45
C GLY A 26 14.89 -15.01 7.00
N ASP A 27 14.61 -14.40 8.15
CA ASP A 27 13.31 -14.44 8.77
C ASP A 27 12.33 -13.73 7.83
N PHE A 28 11.31 -14.45 7.39
CA PHE A 28 10.17 -13.91 6.66
C PHE A 28 10.49 -13.35 5.26
N TYR A 29 10.07 -14.06 4.21
CA TYR A 29 9.91 -13.39 2.91
C TYR A 29 8.71 -12.44 3.03
N PHE A 30 8.93 -11.14 2.82
CA PHE A 30 7.91 -10.09 2.99
C PHE A 30 6.59 -10.35 2.24
N ASN A 31 6.61 -11.23 1.23
CA ASN A 31 5.45 -11.63 0.43
C ASN A 31 4.60 -12.76 1.05
N PHE A 32 4.94 -13.37 2.19
CA PHE A 32 4.02 -14.32 2.86
C PHE A 32 3.28 -13.64 4.00
N ASN A 33 2.38 -12.72 3.64
CA ASN A 33 1.65 -11.88 4.59
C ASN A 33 0.11 -12.04 4.44
N PRO A 34 -0.69 -11.48 5.37
CA PRO A 34 -2.15 -11.50 5.28
C PRO A 34 -2.74 -11.04 3.95
N VAL A 35 -2.13 -10.05 3.29
CA VAL A 35 -2.56 -9.53 1.97
C VAL A 35 -2.47 -10.65 0.92
N THR A 36 -1.40 -11.45 0.95
CA THR A 36 -1.18 -12.52 -0.02
C THR A 36 -2.19 -13.65 0.12
N TRP A 37 -2.45 -14.09 1.36
CA TRP A 37 -3.45 -15.12 1.62
C TRP A 37 -4.87 -14.64 1.34
N TRP A 38 -5.18 -13.38 1.64
CA TRP A 38 -6.46 -12.76 1.28
C TRP A 38 -6.68 -12.74 -0.24
N MET A 39 -5.67 -12.32 -1.00
CA MET A 39 -5.74 -12.30 -2.46
C MET A 39 -5.90 -13.70 -3.04
N LEU A 40 -5.15 -14.69 -2.53
CA LEU A 40 -5.26 -16.06 -3.02
C LEU A 40 -6.63 -16.69 -2.71
N LYS A 41 -7.18 -16.42 -1.51
CA LYS A 41 -8.50 -16.87 -1.09
C LYS A 41 -9.62 -16.31 -1.96
N ASN A 42 -9.59 -15.00 -2.24
CA ASN A 42 -10.71 -14.31 -2.87
C ASN A 42 -10.57 -14.19 -4.40
N ASN A 43 -9.33 -14.09 -4.90
CA ASN A 43 -9.03 -13.75 -6.30
C ASN A 43 -8.02 -14.74 -6.94
N GLY A 44 -7.76 -15.88 -6.30
CA GLY A 44 -6.85 -16.90 -6.84
C GLY A 44 -7.39 -17.53 -8.13
N ILE A 45 -6.51 -17.73 -9.11
CA ILE A 45 -6.82 -18.44 -10.36
C ILE A 45 -6.09 -19.77 -10.35
N ASN A 46 -6.82 -20.88 -10.50
CA ASN A 46 -6.24 -22.20 -10.65
C ASN A 46 -5.56 -22.33 -12.02
N ILE A 47 -4.28 -22.71 -12.03
CA ILE A 47 -3.55 -23.12 -13.24
C ILE A 47 -3.27 -24.64 -13.21
N LEU A 48 -2.87 -25.16 -12.06
CA LEU A 48 -2.56 -26.58 -11.84
C LEU A 48 -2.95 -26.99 -10.40
N GLY A 49 -3.54 -28.17 -10.25
CA GLY A 49 -3.91 -28.75 -8.95
C GLY A 49 -5.36 -28.46 -8.54
N PRO A 50 -5.70 -28.67 -7.26
CA PRO A 50 -7.05 -28.39 -6.71
C PRO A 50 -7.44 -26.92 -6.82
N ASP A 51 -8.74 -26.62 -6.84
CA ASP A 51 -9.23 -25.25 -6.87
C ASP A 51 -8.76 -24.50 -5.62
N PRO A 52 -8.32 -23.23 -5.71
CA PRO A 52 -8.05 -22.39 -4.54
C PRO A 52 -9.14 -22.46 -3.46
N LYS A 53 -10.41 -22.59 -3.83
CA LYS A 53 -11.53 -22.72 -2.89
C LYS A 53 -11.51 -24.01 -2.06
N ASP A 54 -10.83 -25.05 -2.55
CA ASP A 54 -10.66 -26.33 -1.85
C ASP A 54 -9.59 -26.23 -0.74
N PHE A 55 -8.83 -25.12 -0.69
CA PHE A 55 -7.89 -24.86 0.39
C PHE A 55 -8.59 -24.13 1.54
N GLU A 56 -8.39 -24.66 2.75
CA GLU A 56 -8.87 -24.04 3.97
C GLU A 56 -8.01 -22.82 4.34
N PHE A 57 -8.38 -21.65 3.80
CA PHE A 57 -7.75 -20.38 4.16
C PHE A 57 -8.33 -19.79 5.45
N ASP A 58 -7.67 -20.08 6.57
CA ASP A 58 -7.76 -19.36 7.84
C ASP A 58 -7.10 -17.96 7.78
N ILE A 59 -7.73 -17.05 7.04
CA ILE A 59 -7.43 -15.62 7.07
C ILE A 59 -8.71 -14.85 7.34
N GLN A 60 -8.67 -14.04 8.40
CA GLN A 60 -9.77 -13.20 8.84
C GLN A 60 -9.56 -11.74 8.40
N PRO A 61 -10.64 -10.99 8.09
CA PRO A 61 -10.54 -9.58 7.73
C PRO A 61 -9.74 -8.72 8.73
N GLN A 62 -9.85 -9.05 10.03
CA GLN A 62 -9.17 -8.31 11.09
C GLN A 62 -7.64 -8.51 11.07
N GLN A 63 -7.16 -9.67 10.61
CA GLN A 63 -5.73 -9.91 10.43
C GLN A 63 -5.17 -9.08 9.26
N LEU A 64 -5.96 -8.92 8.20
CA LEU A 64 -5.63 -8.03 7.08
C LEU A 64 -5.55 -6.56 7.53
N VAL A 65 -6.58 -6.07 8.21
CA VAL A 65 -6.63 -4.69 8.72
C VAL A 65 -5.50 -4.41 9.71
N SER A 66 -5.25 -5.30 10.66
CA SER A 66 -4.16 -5.16 11.64
C SER A 66 -2.78 -5.08 10.94
N TYR A 67 -2.56 -5.94 9.95
CA TYR A 67 -1.32 -5.93 9.17
C TYR A 67 -1.14 -4.62 8.37
N VAL A 68 -2.18 -4.18 7.68
CA VAL A 68 -2.18 -2.94 6.88
C VAL A 68 -1.97 -1.71 7.78
N LEU A 69 -2.66 -1.63 8.91
CA LEU A 69 -2.53 -0.53 9.86
C LEU A 69 -1.11 -0.45 10.43
N LYS A 70 -0.52 -1.61 10.77
CA LYS A 70 0.88 -1.69 11.21
C LYS A 70 1.84 -1.24 10.10
N ASN A 71 1.61 -1.67 8.86
CA ASN A 71 2.44 -1.25 7.73
C ASN A 71 2.33 0.26 7.47
N MET A 72 1.13 0.83 7.54
CA MET A 72 0.89 2.26 7.40
C MET A 72 1.64 3.07 8.46
N ASN A 73 1.54 2.68 9.73
CA ASN A 73 2.15 3.42 10.84
C ASN A 73 3.65 3.17 11.04
N ALA A 74 4.20 2.09 10.48
CA ALA A 74 5.63 1.83 10.51
C ALA A 74 6.31 2.28 9.21
N TYR A 75 6.09 1.53 8.13
CA TYR A 75 6.82 1.72 6.88
C TYR A 75 6.47 3.06 6.22
N TRP A 76 5.18 3.31 5.99
CA TRP A 76 4.75 4.52 5.29
C TRP A 76 5.00 5.78 6.11
N ALA A 77 4.60 5.80 7.38
CA ALA A 77 4.83 6.96 8.25
C ALA A 77 6.32 7.33 8.34
N ASN A 78 7.22 6.33 8.47
CA ASN A 78 8.65 6.59 8.48
C ASN A 78 9.16 7.10 7.12
N ARG A 79 8.70 6.51 6.00
CA ARG A 79 9.08 6.96 4.66
C ARG A 79 8.67 8.41 4.40
N ILE A 80 7.44 8.78 4.77
CA ILE A 80 6.95 10.15 4.59
C ILE A 80 7.71 11.13 5.47
N LYS A 81 8.06 10.75 6.71
CA LYS A 81 8.92 11.56 7.57
C LYS A 81 10.30 11.77 6.97
N THR A 82 10.91 10.73 6.38
CA THR A 82 12.18 10.87 5.66
C THR A 82 12.04 11.81 4.47
N ALA A 83 11.00 11.64 3.64
CA ALA A 83 10.73 12.50 2.50
C ALA A 83 10.54 13.97 2.87
N GLU A 84 9.83 14.25 3.97
CA GLU A 84 9.65 15.60 4.51
C GLU A 84 10.99 16.26 4.89
N ASN A 85 11.91 15.49 5.47
CA ASN A 85 13.23 15.98 5.86
C ASN A 85 14.21 16.13 4.69
N SER A 86 13.93 15.52 3.53
CA SER A 86 14.81 15.48 2.36
C SER A 86 14.14 16.03 1.10
N ILE A 87 13.21 16.99 1.24
CA ILE A 87 12.42 17.48 0.10
C ILE A 87 13.30 18.07 -1.02
N ASN A 88 14.37 18.78 -0.68
CA ASN A 88 15.28 19.37 -1.66
C ASN A 88 16.01 18.28 -2.48
N ASP A 89 16.36 17.16 -1.85
CA ASP A 89 17.00 16.04 -2.53
C ASP A 89 16.04 15.33 -3.47
N LEU A 90 14.76 15.18 -3.06
CA LEU A 90 13.71 14.60 -3.89
C LEU A 90 13.40 15.45 -5.12
N VAL A 91 13.36 16.78 -4.96
CA VAL A 91 13.10 17.73 -6.06
C VAL A 91 14.26 17.76 -7.07
N ALA A 92 15.47 17.40 -6.65
CA ALA A 92 16.63 17.29 -7.54
C ALA A 92 16.64 16.00 -8.38
N MET A 93 15.72 15.06 -8.13
CA MET A 93 15.62 13.82 -8.91
C MET A 93 15.09 14.07 -10.33
N PRO A 94 15.41 13.18 -11.29
CA PRO A 94 14.77 13.20 -12.60
C PRO A 94 13.25 13.11 -12.48
N THR A 95 12.51 13.88 -13.29
CA THR A 95 11.04 13.94 -13.23
C THR A 95 10.37 12.57 -13.33
N ASN A 96 10.91 11.62 -14.10
CA ASN A 96 10.36 10.26 -14.19
C ASN A 96 10.49 9.45 -12.88
N GLN A 97 11.51 9.74 -12.05
CA GLN A 97 11.62 9.14 -10.71
C GLN A 97 10.64 9.81 -9.75
N ILE A 98 10.44 11.13 -9.87
CA ILE A 98 9.43 11.86 -9.11
C ILE A 98 8.03 11.34 -9.44
N ASP A 99 7.72 11.14 -10.73
CA ASP A 99 6.47 10.54 -11.20
C ASP A 99 6.23 9.17 -10.53
N TYR A 100 7.25 8.31 -10.55
CA TYR A 100 7.19 7.00 -9.90
C TYR A 100 6.92 7.12 -8.40
N GLU A 101 7.64 7.99 -7.69
CA GLU A 101 7.48 8.19 -6.25
C GLU A 101 6.08 8.73 -5.88
N ILE A 102 5.53 9.66 -6.66
CA ILE A 102 4.17 10.18 -6.49
C ILE A 102 3.14 9.07 -6.70
N GLU A 103 3.18 8.39 -7.86
CA GLU A 103 2.24 7.31 -8.18
C GLU A 103 2.26 6.21 -7.13
N TRP A 104 3.46 5.79 -6.75
CA TRP A 104 3.65 4.68 -5.84
C TRP A 104 3.22 5.05 -4.41
N THR A 105 3.49 6.28 -3.98
CA THR A 105 3.13 6.76 -2.64
C THR A 105 1.63 7.02 -2.51
N VAL A 106 1.06 7.83 -3.41
CA VAL A 106 -0.35 8.26 -3.36
C VAL A 106 -1.27 7.07 -3.53
N LEU A 107 -1.10 6.28 -4.60
CA LEU A 107 -1.96 5.12 -4.85
C LEU A 107 -1.66 3.98 -3.88
N GLY A 108 -0.42 3.85 -3.40
CA GLY A 108 -0.06 2.91 -2.35
C GLY A 108 -0.83 3.17 -1.06
N LEU A 109 -0.83 4.41 -0.59
CA LEU A 109 -1.56 4.82 0.61
C LEU A 109 -3.08 4.76 0.44
N LEU A 110 -3.63 5.11 -0.74
CA LEU A 110 -5.05 4.95 -1.03
C LEU A 110 -5.50 3.48 -1.00
N ARG A 111 -4.68 2.54 -1.45
CA ARG A 111 -4.98 1.11 -1.31
C ARG A 111 -5.04 0.71 0.16
N GLN A 112 -4.14 1.21 0.99
CA GLN A 112 -4.19 0.96 2.44
C GLN A 112 -5.47 1.54 3.05
N PHE A 113 -5.85 2.77 2.68
CA PHE A 113 -7.10 3.39 3.11
C PHE A 113 -8.33 2.56 2.73
N PHE A 114 -8.41 2.11 1.47
CA PHE A 114 -9.48 1.21 1.02
C PHE A 114 -9.53 -0.06 1.87
N THR A 115 -8.40 -0.72 2.07
CA THR A 115 -8.35 -1.95 2.87
C THR A 115 -8.76 -1.75 4.33
N LEU A 116 -8.38 -0.63 4.94
CA LEU A 116 -8.79 -0.33 6.31
C LEU A 116 -10.29 -0.06 6.46
N LYS A 117 -10.95 0.41 5.39
CA LYS A 117 -12.36 0.80 5.41
C LYS A 117 -13.30 -0.29 4.92
N GLU A 118 -12.94 -0.95 3.82
CA GLU A 118 -13.77 -1.92 3.12
C GLU A 118 -13.36 -3.38 3.41
N TYR A 119 -12.29 -3.59 4.18
CA TYR A 119 -11.77 -4.92 4.54
C TYR A 119 -11.37 -5.79 3.33
N ASP A 120 -11.04 -5.16 2.20
CA ASP A 120 -10.66 -5.85 0.96
C ASP A 120 -9.49 -5.15 0.24
N ILE A 121 -9.01 -5.71 -0.88
CA ILE A 121 -7.86 -5.22 -1.64
C ILE A 121 -8.28 -4.90 -3.06
N VAL A 122 -7.93 -3.70 -3.51
CA VAL A 122 -8.21 -3.23 -4.88
C VAL A 122 -6.94 -2.92 -5.66
N SER A 123 -7.10 -2.69 -6.96
CA SER A 123 -6.03 -2.18 -7.80
C SER A 123 -5.66 -0.74 -7.42
N LYS A 124 -4.50 -0.26 -7.91
CA LYS A 124 -4.08 1.12 -7.68
C LYS A 124 -5.02 2.15 -8.31
N LEU A 125 -5.60 1.86 -9.48
CA LEU A 125 -6.52 2.79 -10.14
C LEU A 125 -7.87 2.83 -9.42
N ASP A 126 -8.39 1.67 -9.03
CA ASP A 126 -9.66 1.60 -8.28
C ASP A 126 -9.53 2.29 -6.92
N ALA A 127 -8.37 2.18 -6.26
CA ALA A 127 -8.09 2.94 -5.04
C ALA A 127 -8.06 4.46 -5.28
N GLY A 128 -7.55 4.89 -6.45
CA GLY A 128 -7.59 6.27 -6.90
C GLY A 128 -9.02 6.79 -7.07
N GLU A 129 -9.82 6.09 -7.87
CA GLU A 129 -11.25 6.42 -8.10
C GLU A 129 -12.03 6.43 -6.79
N TYR A 130 -11.85 5.42 -5.94
CA TYR A 130 -12.45 5.38 -4.61
C TYR A 130 -12.02 6.59 -3.76
N GLY A 131 -10.73 6.94 -3.78
CA GLY A 131 -10.19 8.12 -3.11
C GLY A 131 -10.89 9.42 -3.52
N LEU A 132 -11.16 9.61 -4.81
CA LEU A 132 -11.88 10.79 -5.31
C LEU A 132 -13.32 10.89 -4.77
N THR A 133 -13.94 9.76 -4.39
CA THR A 133 -15.30 9.77 -3.81
C THR A 133 -15.31 9.95 -2.28
N GLN A 134 -14.23 9.60 -1.58
CA GLN A 134 -14.22 9.51 -0.12
C GLN A 134 -13.35 10.58 0.56
N ILE A 135 -12.36 11.12 -0.15
CA ILE A 135 -11.40 12.08 0.39
C ILE A 135 -11.83 13.50 0.02
N PRO A 136 -11.59 14.50 0.90
CA PRO A 136 -11.91 15.89 0.61
C PRO A 136 -11.31 16.39 -0.71
N TYR A 137 -12.08 17.26 -1.39
CA TYR A 137 -11.76 17.81 -2.70
C TYR A 137 -10.37 18.46 -2.79
N GLU A 138 -9.86 19.03 -1.70
CA GLU A 138 -8.53 19.67 -1.64
C GLU A 138 -7.37 18.73 -1.99
N TRP A 139 -7.59 17.40 -1.92
CA TRP A 139 -6.63 16.35 -2.24
C TRP A 139 -6.83 15.74 -3.62
N HIS A 140 -7.93 16.03 -4.33
CA HIS A 140 -8.24 15.38 -5.61
C HIS A 140 -7.14 15.60 -6.64
N SER A 141 -6.60 16.82 -6.73
CA SER A 141 -5.48 17.14 -7.64
C SER A 141 -4.29 16.18 -7.56
N ILE A 142 -3.86 15.77 -6.36
CA ILE A 142 -2.71 14.85 -6.23
C ILE A 142 -3.10 13.38 -6.46
N ILE A 143 -4.36 13.03 -6.20
CA ILE A 143 -4.92 11.72 -6.54
C ILE A 143 -4.99 11.55 -8.06
N GLU A 144 -5.53 12.55 -8.76
CA GLU A 144 -5.62 12.60 -10.22
C GLU A 144 -4.24 12.57 -10.88
N GLU A 145 -3.28 13.31 -10.33
CA GLU A 145 -1.87 13.29 -10.78
C GLU A 145 -1.29 11.87 -10.73
N ALA A 146 -1.41 11.19 -9.59
CA ALA A 146 -0.94 9.83 -9.42
C ALA A 146 -1.63 8.84 -10.37
N MET A 147 -2.93 9.01 -10.61
CA MET A 147 -3.68 8.21 -11.57
C MET A 147 -3.27 8.49 -13.02
N ASN A 148 -3.00 9.75 -13.38
CA ASN A 148 -2.54 10.14 -14.71
C ASN A 148 -1.16 9.56 -14.99
N ILE A 149 -0.22 9.65 -14.04
CA ILE A 149 1.09 9.01 -14.13
C ILE A 149 0.94 7.51 -14.41
N ARG A 150 0.08 6.83 -13.63
CA ARG A 150 -0.17 5.39 -13.81
C ARG A 150 -0.77 5.05 -15.17
N LYS A 151 -1.65 5.91 -15.71
CA LYS A 151 -2.27 5.76 -17.02
C LYS A 151 -1.34 6.17 -18.18
N GLY A 152 -0.16 6.73 -17.89
CA GLY A 152 0.75 7.29 -18.90
C GLY A 152 0.24 8.59 -19.51
N ILE A 153 -0.70 9.26 -18.85
CA ILE A 153 -1.30 10.52 -19.30
C ILE A 153 -0.43 11.68 -18.80
N LYS A 154 0.02 12.53 -19.73
CA LYS A 154 0.74 13.76 -19.40
C LYS A 154 -0.26 14.88 -19.17
N ALA A 155 -0.56 15.16 -17.90
CA ALA A 155 -1.35 16.31 -17.48
C ALA A 155 -0.45 17.34 -16.78
N SER A 156 -0.79 18.63 -16.89
CA SER A 156 -0.10 19.70 -16.16
C SER A 156 -1.03 20.20 -15.05
N ILE A 157 -1.09 19.46 -13.95
CA ILE A 157 -1.92 19.81 -12.77
C ILE A 157 -1.15 20.78 -11.86
N PHE A 158 0.16 20.55 -11.69
CA PHE A 158 1.03 21.31 -10.81
C PHE A 158 2.05 22.14 -11.59
N ARG A 159 2.56 23.22 -10.98
CA ARG A 159 3.48 24.17 -11.64
C ARG A 159 4.95 23.79 -11.50
N SER A 160 5.28 22.93 -10.55
CA SER A 160 6.66 22.49 -10.30
C SER A 160 6.70 21.13 -9.60
N ASP A 161 7.84 20.44 -9.74
CA ASP A 161 8.08 19.18 -9.02
C ASP A 161 8.11 19.37 -7.49
N TRP A 162 8.53 20.55 -7.02
CA TRP A 162 8.43 20.92 -5.60
C TRP A 162 6.98 20.90 -5.11
N GLU A 163 6.04 21.49 -5.87
CA GLU A 163 4.62 21.50 -5.51
C GLU A 163 4.04 20.08 -5.49
N ARG A 164 4.42 19.23 -6.45
CA ARG A 164 3.98 17.83 -6.52
C ARG A 164 4.45 17.03 -5.31
N ILE A 165 5.71 17.19 -4.91
CA ILE A 165 6.30 16.50 -3.76
C ILE A 165 5.71 17.01 -2.45
N ASP A 166 5.61 18.33 -2.24
CA ASP A 166 4.97 18.92 -1.06
C ASP A 166 3.53 18.42 -0.91
N LYS A 167 2.76 18.46 -2.00
CA LYS A 167 1.36 18.00 -1.99
C LYS A 167 1.27 16.51 -1.68
N THR A 168 2.17 15.68 -2.20
CA THR A 168 2.25 14.24 -1.89
C THR A 168 2.52 14.00 -0.41
N ILE A 169 3.49 14.69 0.18
CA ILE A 169 3.84 14.56 1.60
C ILE A 169 2.66 14.97 2.48
N ARG A 170 2.06 16.13 2.20
CA ARG A 170 0.92 16.65 2.96
C ARG A 170 -0.30 15.75 2.87
N PHE A 171 -0.61 15.25 1.67
CA PHE A 171 -1.67 14.28 1.46
C PHE A 171 -1.42 12.99 2.24
N SER A 172 -0.19 12.48 2.19
CA SER A 172 0.18 11.25 2.88
C SER A 172 0.02 11.38 4.39
N LYS A 173 0.46 12.50 4.97
CA LYS A 173 0.28 12.80 6.41
C LYS A 173 -1.20 12.94 6.78
N TYR A 174 -1.99 13.60 5.94
CA TYR A 174 -3.42 13.69 6.10
C TYR A 174 -4.06 12.30 6.13
N LEU A 175 -3.77 11.46 5.12
CA LEU A 175 -4.45 10.16 4.97
C LEU A 175 -4.08 9.20 6.09
N ILE A 176 -2.81 9.14 6.51
CA ILE A 176 -2.38 8.34 7.66
C ILE A 176 -3.13 8.78 8.93
N THR A 177 -3.19 10.09 9.18
CA THR A 177 -3.92 10.65 10.33
C THR A 177 -5.41 10.34 10.26
N HIS A 178 -6.02 10.46 9.08
CA HIS A 178 -7.42 10.17 8.83
C HIS A 178 -7.75 8.70 9.13
N CYS A 179 -6.93 7.77 8.61
CA CYS A 179 -7.07 6.34 8.85
C CYS A 179 -6.97 5.99 10.34
N ASN A 180 -5.98 6.53 11.05
CA ASN A 180 -5.84 6.27 12.49
C ASN A 180 -7.07 6.74 13.28
N LYS A 181 -7.56 7.96 13.02
CA LYS A 181 -8.79 8.47 13.65
C LYS A 181 -10.03 7.65 13.31
N MET A 182 -10.12 7.12 12.09
CA MET A 182 -11.20 6.24 11.67
C MET A 182 -11.20 4.93 12.46
N ILE A 183 -10.02 4.31 12.61
CA ILE A 183 -9.88 3.05 13.37
C ILE A 183 -10.13 3.27 14.87
N GLU A 184 -9.61 4.35 15.46
CA GLU A 184 -9.85 4.68 16.88
C GLU A 184 -11.35 4.79 17.19
N LYS A 185 -12.13 5.45 16.32
CA LYS A 185 -13.58 5.59 16.48
C LYS A 185 -14.35 4.27 16.37
N ASN A 186 -13.84 3.31 15.60
CA ASN A 186 -14.48 2.01 15.43
C ASN A 186 -14.23 1.07 16.64
N LEU A 187 -13.31 1.45 17.55
CA LEU A 187 -12.98 0.70 18.77
C LEU A 187 -13.68 1.23 20.03
N THR A 188 -14.33 2.39 19.94
CA THR A 188 -15.07 3.06 21.03
C THR A 188 -16.57 2.95 20.83
#